data_AF-A0A9P5IU44-F1
#
_entry.id   AF-A0A9P5IU44-F1
#
_cell.length_a   1.000
_cell.length_b   1.000
_cell.length_c   1.000
_cell.angle_alpha   90.00
_cell.angle_beta   90.00
_cell.angle_gamma   90.00
#
_symmetry.space_group_name_H-M   'P 1'
#
loop_
_entity.id
_entity.type
_entity.pdbx_description
1 polymer ?
#
loop_
_entity_poly.entity_id
_entity_poly.type
_entity_poly.pdbx_seq_one_letter_code
_entity_poly.pdbx_strand_id
1 'polypeptide(L)'
;MWARRCIVTASRLHHVKIHNNAPGQSNLEQNTATQIPYSLVGRVPLAPQSMKQLESGDIGPMQSKVKGNVNFTALVLHRDTFTCERILTNDPTRHERTNLTLYEVLADLKELKQHKETSKEEFQTLKAKFQKVENDKRRRHAGEVVNMRDRLARLVLSAKEDKQRKLQVRDPKDMKDTKHDRNRFAHEIDLDTTLEQMALYNQFDICSITVFGETQNNIKELLTWDKDGECEVYNIFNEHGAAWHHQFANTCIEPFNKWLSAIYALKEIESAMLENPSSYFEARIQKQKDGIKEAIREWKETFMTDNSKRGKRTRKCRELIRKDYTDRGLKDQIRAALLRGVTLVEGSGESENIEENRKNEESKNNEESKENQEGRSKKTKKDEG
;
A
#
# COMPACT_ATOMS: atom_id res chain seq x y z
N MET A 1 -9.81 -6.34 -34.02
CA MET A 1 -9.60 -7.60 -33.27
C MET A 1 -8.26 -7.50 -32.56
N TRP A 2 -8.27 -7.10 -31.29
CA TRP A 2 -7.06 -6.90 -30.49
C TRP A 2 -6.97 -7.98 -29.43
N ALA A 3 -5.97 -8.85 -29.56
CA ALA A 3 -5.61 -9.82 -28.54
C ALA A 3 -4.95 -9.09 -27.36
N ARG A 4 -5.62 -9.07 -26.21
CA ARG A 4 -5.04 -8.61 -24.95
C ARG A 4 -3.98 -9.62 -24.50
N ARG A 5 -2.70 -9.24 -24.60
CA ARG A 5 -1.62 -9.90 -23.87
C ARG A 5 -1.66 -9.44 -22.42
N CYS A 6 -2.08 -10.31 -21.52
CA CYS A 6 -1.94 -10.11 -20.07
C CYS A 6 -0.46 -10.23 -19.70
N ILE A 7 0.13 -9.14 -19.22
CA ILE A 7 1.42 -9.12 -18.55
C ILE A 7 1.15 -9.51 -17.10
N VAL A 8 1.57 -10.71 -16.71
CA VAL A 8 1.57 -11.16 -15.31
C VAL A 8 2.84 -10.62 -14.67
N THR A 9 2.71 -9.61 -13.80
CA THR A 9 3.77 -9.17 -12.90
C THR A 9 3.91 -10.21 -11.79
N ALA A 10 4.95 -11.04 -11.90
CA ALA A 10 5.36 -11.94 -10.83
C ALA A 10 6.01 -11.11 -9.71
N SER A 11 5.31 -10.98 -8.58
CA SER A 11 5.91 -10.50 -7.34
C SER A 11 7.01 -11.46 -6.90
N ARG A 12 8.25 -10.94 -6.85
CA ARG A 12 9.43 -11.63 -6.31
C ARG A 12 9.16 -12.04 -4.86
N LEU A 13 8.85 -13.31 -4.64
CA LEU A 13 9.00 -13.92 -3.33
C LEU A 13 10.50 -14.16 -3.11
N HIS A 14 11.04 -13.49 -2.09
CA HIS A 14 12.34 -13.81 -1.55
C HIS A 14 12.39 -15.30 -1.21
N HIS A 15 13.26 -16.05 -1.88
CA HIS A 15 13.66 -17.38 -1.46
C HIS A 15 14.33 -17.28 -0.09
N VAL A 16 13.57 -17.52 0.97
CA VAL A 16 14.13 -17.95 2.25
C VAL A 16 14.65 -19.36 2.01
N LYS A 17 15.97 -19.47 1.80
CA LYS A 17 16.71 -20.73 1.92
C LYS A 17 16.62 -21.16 3.39
N ILE A 18 15.63 -21.99 3.72
CA ILE A 18 15.66 -22.77 4.94
C ILE A 18 16.66 -23.90 4.69
N HIS A 19 17.88 -23.72 5.21
CA HIS A 19 18.85 -24.80 5.34
C HIS A 19 18.33 -25.79 6.39
N ASN A 20 17.69 -26.87 5.93
CA ASN A 20 17.57 -28.07 6.75
C ASN A 20 18.93 -28.77 6.77
N ASN A 21 19.78 -28.37 7.72
CA ASN A 21 20.88 -29.22 8.17
C ASN A 21 20.30 -30.29 9.09
N ALA A 22 19.95 -31.44 8.52
CA ALA A 22 19.91 -32.69 9.26
C ALA A 22 20.91 -33.64 8.59
N PRO A 23 22.03 -33.98 9.25
CA PRO A 23 23.02 -34.88 8.70
C PRO A 23 22.43 -36.28 8.62
N GLY A 24 22.55 -36.89 7.43
CA GLY A 24 22.42 -38.33 7.30
C GLY A 24 23.49 -39.01 8.15
N GLN A 25 23.05 -39.82 9.10
CA GLN A 25 23.73 -41.05 9.46
C GLN A 25 22.69 -42.17 9.48
N SER A 26 22.52 -42.75 8.30
CA SER A 26 22.17 -44.15 8.14
C SER A 26 23.20 -44.98 8.91
N ASN A 27 22.79 -45.57 10.03
CA ASN A 27 23.42 -46.75 10.61
C ASN A 27 22.37 -47.48 11.45
N LEU A 28 21.60 -48.33 10.79
CA LEU A 28 21.16 -49.58 11.39
C LEU A 28 21.07 -50.65 10.30
N GLU A 29 22.20 -50.91 9.66
CA GLU A 29 22.41 -52.25 9.11
C GLU A 29 22.67 -53.19 10.28
N GLN A 30 21.77 -54.16 10.39
CA GLN A 30 21.98 -55.57 10.75
C GLN A 30 20.83 -56.02 11.66
N ASN A 31 19.74 -56.44 11.03
CA ASN A 31 19.10 -57.68 11.44
C ASN A 31 18.68 -58.44 10.19
N THR A 32 19.50 -59.45 9.94
CA THR A 32 19.29 -60.59 9.07
C THR A 32 17.88 -61.19 9.21
N ALA A 33 17.29 -61.46 8.04
CA ALA A 33 16.33 -62.52 7.79
C ALA A 33 15.11 -62.63 8.72
N THR A 34 13.98 -62.13 8.25
CA THR A 34 12.81 -63.01 8.16
C THR A 34 11.99 -62.59 6.94
N GLN A 35 11.89 -63.51 5.97
CA GLN A 35 10.94 -63.43 4.87
C GLN A 35 9.57 -63.03 5.44
N ILE A 36 9.02 -61.90 5.01
CA ILE A 36 7.62 -61.53 5.31
C ILE A 36 6.77 -62.21 4.24
N PRO A 37 6.02 -63.28 4.56
CA PRO A 37 5.28 -63.99 3.53
C PRO A 37 3.83 -63.48 3.59
N TYR A 38 3.37 -62.92 2.48
CA TYR A 38 1.97 -62.77 2.08
C TYR A 38 0.99 -62.21 3.12
N SER A 39 0.71 -60.91 3.05
CA SER A 39 -0.58 -60.37 3.49
C SER A 39 -1.61 -60.61 2.39
N LEU A 40 -2.62 -61.44 2.64
CA LEU A 40 -3.83 -61.51 1.83
C LEU A 40 -4.55 -60.17 1.94
N VAL A 41 -4.25 -59.27 1.00
CA VAL A 41 -4.99 -58.03 0.78
C VAL A 41 -6.21 -58.39 -0.05
N GLY A 42 -7.34 -58.61 0.62
CA GLY A 42 -8.63 -58.81 -0.06
C GLY A 42 -9.71 -59.32 0.87
N ARG A 43 -10.87 -58.65 0.87
CA ARG A 43 -12.09 -59.20 1.45
C ARG A 43 -12.42 -60.49 0.70
N VAL A 44 -12.30 -61.64 1.35
CA VAL A 44 -12.82 -62.91 0.81
C VAL A 44 -14.34 -62.91 1.04
N PRO A 45 -15.19 -62.93 0.00
CA PRO A 45 -16.62 -63.00 0.18
C PRO A 45 -16.98 -64.31 0.90
N LEU A 46 -17.54 -64.21 2.09
CA LEU A 46 -17.98 -65.38 2.85
C LEU A 46 -19.34 -65.84 2.32
N ALA A 47 -19.49 -67.15 2.06
CA ALA A 47 -20.79 -67.75 1.77
C ALA A 47 -21.76 -67.54 2.97
N PRO A 48 -23.09 -67.49 2.77
CA PRO A 48 -24.05 -67.24 3.85
C PRO A 48 -23.94 -68.18 5.05
N GLN A 49 -23.51 -69.43 4.82
CA GLN A 49 -23.23 -70.41 5.89
C GLN A 49 -22.01 -70.01 6.73
N SER A 50 -20.98 -69.42 6.12
CA SER A 50 -19.79 -68.94 6.79
C SER A 50 -20.02 -67.65 7.58
N MET A 51 -20.97 -66.81 7.15
CA MET A 51 -21.44 -65.65 7.93
C MET A 51 -22.10 -66.09 9.25
N LYS A 52 -23.03 -67.06 9.20
CA LYS A 52 -23.67 -67.62 10.41
C LYS A 52 -22.66 -68.26 11.36
N GLN A 53 -21.62 -68.91 10.83
CA GLN A 53 -20.53 -69.49 11.63
C GLN A 53 -19.69 -68.41 12.32
N LEU A 54 -19.36 -67.33 11.61
CA LEU A 54 -18.65 -66.17 12.15
C LEU A 54 -19.45 -65.44 13.26
N GLU A 55 -20.77 -65.36 13.11
CA GLU A 55 -21.70 -64.84 14.12
C GLU A 55 -21.83 -65.77 15.34
N SER A 56 -21.76 -67.09 15.14
CA SER A 56 -21.84 -68.09 16.21
C SER A 56 -20.55 -68.24 17.03
N GLY A 57 -19.40 -67.81 16.49
CA GLY A 57 -18.08 -67.96 17.14
C GLY A 57 -17.41 -69.31 16.88
N ASP A 58 -18.08 -70.26 16.23
CA ASP A 58 -17.52 -71.55 15.85
C ASP A 58 -16.73 -71.47 14.53
N ILE A 59 -15.40 -71.30 14.64
CA ILE A 59 -14.49 -71.11 13.51
C ILE A 59 -13.77 -72.38 13.06
N GLY A 60 -13.97 -73.51 13.74
CA GLY A 60 -13.33 -74.79 13.40
C GLY A 60 -13.55 -75.24 11.95
N PRO A 61 -14.79 -75.15 11.41
CA PRO A 61 -15.08 -75.49 10.01
C PRO A 61 -14.46 -74.51 8.99
N MET A 62 -14.18 -73.28 9.39
CA MET A 62 -13.57 -72.26 8.52
C MET A 62 -12.05 -72.44 8.46
N GLN A 63 -11.41 -72.76 9.59
CA GLN A 63 -9.98 -73.08 9.66
C GLN A 63 -9.61 -74.31 8.83
N SER A 64 -10.46 -75.34 8.80
CA SER A 64 -10.21 -76.58 8.04
C SER A 64 -10.27 -76.37 6.51
N LYS A 65 -11.10 -75.43 6.03
CA LYS A 65 -11.18 -75.07 4.59
C LYS A 65 -9.99 -74.25 4.10
N VAL A 66 -9.42 -73.39 4.95
CA VAL A 66 -8.27 -72.55 4.59
C VAL A 66 -6.94 -73.34 4.64
N LYS A 67 -6.88 -74.40 5.45
CA LYS A 67 -5.73 -75.33 5.58
C LYS A 67 -5.23 -75.93 4.25
N GLY A 68 -6.04 -75.92 3.18
CA GLY A 68 -5.65 -76.50 1.89
C GLY A 68 -4.64 -75.68 1.08
N ASN A 69 -4.55 -74.36 1.27
CA ASN A 69 -3.91 -73.47 0.28
C ASN A 69 -2.84 -72.49 0.80
N VAL A 70 -2.62 -72.32 2.10
CA VAL A 70 -1.58 -71.39 2.59
C VAL A 70 -0.97 -71.88 3.90
N ASN A 71 0.35 -71.84 3.99
CA ASN A 71 1.15 -72.37 5.09
C ASN A 71 1.28 -71.36 6.25
N PHE A 72 0.29 -71.20 7.15
CA PHE A 72 0.39 -70.20 8.22
C PHE A 72 -0.33 -70.53 9.55
N THR A 73 0.25 -69.95 10.61
CA THR A 73 -0.23 -69.66 11.98
C THR A 73 -1.76 -69.67 12.16
N ALA A 74 -2.25 -70.18 13.29
CA ALA A 74 -3.68 -70.34 13.59
C ALA A 74 -4.48 -69.02 13.40
N LEU A 75 -5.55 -69.07 12.61
CA LEU A 75 -6.49 -67.97 12.42
C LEU A 75 -7.38 -67.81 13.66
N VAL A 76 -7.50 -66.59 14.17
CA VAL A 76 -8.34 -66.24 15.32
C VAL A 76 -9.50 -65.37 14.85
N LEU A 77 -10.67 -65.58 15.47
CA LEU A 77 -11.80 -64.68 15.32
C LEU A 77 -11.52 -63.40 16.11
N HIS A 78 -11.34 -62.29 15.41
CA HIS A 78 -11.07 -60.99 15.99
C HIS A 78 -12.24 -60.04 15.70
N ARG A 79 -12.49 -59.09 16.60
CA ARG A 79 -13.46 -58.02 16.35
C ARG A 79 -12.68 -56.74 16.06
N ASP A 80 -12.75 -56.30 14.82
CA ASP A 80 -12.08 -55.11 14.33
C ASP A 80 -12.56 -53.88 15.12
N THR A 81 -11.65 -53.17 15.77
CA THR A 81 -11.99 -51.97 16.54
C THR A 81 -12.38 -50.76 15.68
N PHE A 82 -12.01 -50.75 14.39
CA PHE A 82 -12.36 -49.68 13.46
C PHE A 82 -13.78 -49.86 12.90
N THR A 83 -14.06 -51.05 12.36
CA THR A 83 -15.34 -51.35 11.70
C THR A 83 -16.38 -52.00 12.63
N CYS A 84 -15.96 -52.48 13.80
CA CYS A 84 -16.75 -53.33 14.71
C CYS A 84 -17.19 -54.68 14.12
N GLU A 85 -16.72 -55.01 12.91
CA GLU A 85 -16.98 -56.27 12.21
C GLU A 85 -16.14 -57.41 12.81
N ARG A 86 -16.67 -58.64 12.76
CA ARG A 86 -15.87 -59.82 13.09
C ARG A 86 -15.07 -60.23 11.87
N ILE A 87 -13.78 -60.46 12.04
CA ILE A 87 -12.85 -60.85 10.99
C ILE A 87 -12.04 -62.07 11.42
N LEU A 88 -11.60 -62.87 10.46
CA LEU A 88 -10.62 -63.93 10.69
C LEU A 88 -9.24 -63.41 10.29
N THR A 89 -8.31 -63.41 11.24
CA THR A 89 -6.93 -62.95 11.01
C THR A 89 -5.96 -63.85 11.77
N ASN A 90 -4.75 -64.02 11.23
CA ASN A 90 -3.65 -64.70 11.91
C ASN A 90 -2.77 -63.73 12.72
N ASP A 91 -3.00 -62.42 12.62
CA ASP A 91 -2.25 -61.39 13.31
C ASP A 91 -3.18 -60.22 13.75
N PRO A 92 -3.99 -60.44 14.81
CA PRO A 92 -4.90 -59.42 15.32
C PRO A 92 -4.15 -58.18 15.84
N THR A 93 -2.95 -58.36 16.41
CA THR A 93 -2.15 -57.25 16.94
C THR A 93 -1.70 -56.29 15.84
N ARG A 94 -1.24 -56.81 14.69
CA ARG A 94 -0.87 -55.96 13.55
C ARG A 94 -2.08 -55.29 12.91
N HIS A 95 -3.24 -55.97 12.85
CA HIS A 95 -4.50 -55.39 12.39
C HIS A 95 -4.88 -54.18 13.24
N GLU A 96 -4.85 -54.34 14.57
CA GLU A 96 -5.17 -53.28 15.52
C GLU A 96 -4.18 -52.11 15.48
N ARG A 97 -2.87 -52.37 15.33
CA ARG A 97 -1.88 -51.31 15.09
C ARG A 97 -2.18 -50.50 13.81
N THR A 98 -2.62 -51.18 12.75
CA THR A 98 -2.97 -50.52 11.49
C THR A 98 -4.22 -49.65 11.65
N ASN A 99 -5.22 -50.13 12.40
CA ASN A 99 -6.41 -49.36 12.74
C ASN A 99 -6.09 -48.09 13.55
N LEU A 100 -5.18 -48.19 14.53
CA LEU A 100 -4.73 -47.03 15.30
C LEU A 100 -4.10 -45.97 14.40
N THR A 101 -3.19 -46.37 13.49
CA THR A 101 -2.59 -45.45 12.51
C THR A 101 -3.64 -44.83 11.58
N LEU A 102 -4.67 -45.58 11.17
CA LEU A 102 -5.76 -45.03 10.36
C LEU A 102 -6.59 -43.98 11.13
N TYR A 103 -6.84 -44.19 12.42
CA TYR A 103 -7.51 -43.19 13.27
C TYR A 103 -6.69 -41.90 13.39
N GLU A 104 -5.38 -42.01 13.59
CA GLU A 104 -4.46 -40.86 13.64
C GLU A 104 -4.51 -40.08 12.31
N VAL A 105 -4.37 -40.76 11.17
CA VAL A 105 -4.42 -40.12 9.84
C VAL A 105 -5.78 -39.46 9.57
N LEU A 106 -6.90 -40.07 9.99
CA LEU A 106 -8.22 -39.47 9.84
C LEU A 106 -8.42 -38.24 10.73
N ALA A 107 -7.84 -38.24 11.93
CA ALA A 107 -7.82 -37.09 12.82
C ALA A 107 -7.02 -35.94 12.18
N ASP A 108 -5.81 -36.22 11.70
CA ASP A 108 -4.95 -35.25 11.01
C ASP A 108 -5.62 -34.67 9.76
N LEU A 109 -6.29 -35.50 8.95
CA LEU A 109 -7.03 -35.04 7.78
C LEU A 109 -8.21 -34.15 8.13
N LYS A 110 -8.89 -34.43 9.25
CA LYS A 110 -10.00 -33.61 9.75
C LYS A 110 -9.49 -32.26 10.26
N GLU A 111 -8.40 -32.27 11.02
CA GLU A 111 -7.72 -31.06 11.51
C GLU A 111 -7.21 -30.21 10.33
N LEU A 112 -6.59 -30.81 9.32
CA LEU A 112 -6.11 -30.12 8.12
C LEU A 112 -7.25 -29.51 7.30
N LYS A 113 -8.40 -30.19 7.20
CA LYS A 113 -9.61 -29.63 6.57
C LYS A 113 -10.13 -28.41 7.34
N GLN A 114 -10.20 -28.49 8.67
CA GLN A 114 -10.61 -27.37 9.51
C GLN A 114 -9.65 -26.19 9.37
N HIS A 115 -8.33 -26.42 9.44
CA HIS A 115 -7.34 -25.36 9.23
C HIS A 115 -7.46 -24.70 7.85
N LYS A 116 -7.73 -25.49 6.80
CA LYS A 116 -7.93 -24.95 5.45
C LYS A 116 -9.16 -24.06 5.36
N GLU A 117 -10.25 -24.43 6.03
CA GLU A 117 -11.47 -23.61 6.09
C GLU A 117 -11.22 -22.32 6.87
N THR A 118 -10.64 -22.41 8.07
CA THR A 118 -10.28 -21.23 8.89
C THR A 118 -9.35 -20.28 8.13
N SER A 119 -8.30 -20.81 7.49
CA SER A 119 -7.36 -20.00 6.71
C SER A 119 -8.03 -19.28 5.53
N LYS A 120 -9.02 -19.91 4.89
CA LYS A 120 -9.80 -19.30 3.82
C LYS A 120 -10.66 -18.14 4.34
N GLU A 121 -11.30 -18.30 5.49
CA GLU A 121 -12.09 -17.25 6.14
C GLU A 121 -11.22 -16.07 6.60
N GLU A 122 -10.05 -16.35 7.18
CA GLU A 122 -9.06 -15.35 7.55
C GLU A 122 -8.57 -14.57 6.34
N PHE A 123 -8.28 -15.25 5.23
CA PHE A 123 -7.86 -14.62 3.99
C PHE A 123 -8.95 -13.70 3.41
N GLN A 124 -10.21 -14.13 3.42
CA GLN A 124 -11.33 -13.29 2.99
C GLN A 124 -11.51 -12.07 3.90
N THR A 125 -11.39 -12.27 5.20
CA THR A 125 -11.47 -11.20 6.21
C THR A 125 -10.34 -10.19 6.01
N LEU A 126 -9.12 -10.66 5.80
CA LEU A 126 -7.95 -9.82 5.55
C LEU A 126 -8.11 -9.03 4.25
N LYS A 127 -8.61 -9.68 3.18
CA LYS A 127 -8.92 -9.01 1.91
C LYS A 127 -9.96 -7.90 2.07
N ALA A 128 -11.02 -8.16 2.83
CA ALA A 128 -12.04 -7.15 3.13
C ALA A 128 -11.47 -5.97 3.95
N LYS A 129 -10.63 -6.26 4.95
CA LYS A 129 -9.91 -5.23 5.73
C LYS A 129 -8.99 -4.39 4.84
N PHE A 130 -8.23 -5.02 3.94
CA PHE A 130 -7.34 -4.32 3.01
C PHE A 130 -8.13 -3.39 2.08
N GLN A 131 -9.21 -3.88 1.48
CA GLN A 131 -10.07 -3.06 0.61
C GLN A 131 -10.66 -1.86 1.35
N LYS A 132 -11.06 -2.06 2.61
CA LYS A 132 -11.58 -0.98 3.46
C LYS A 132 -10.50 0.11 3.68
N VAL A 133 -9.27 -0.29 4.01
CA VAL A 133 -8.15 0.64 4.20
C VAL A 133 -7.82 1.40 2.92
N GLU A 134 -7.82 0.73 1.76
CA GLU A 134 -7.55 1.36 0.46
C GLU A 134 -8.64 2.40 0.12
N ASN A 135 -9.92 2.05 0.33
CA ASN A 135 -11.04 2.96 0.13
C ASN A 135 -10.97 4.17 1.08
N ASP A 136 -10.61 3.94 2.35
CA ASP A 136 -10.40 5.00 3.33
C ASP A 136 -9.21 5.91 2.95
N LYS A 137 -8.14 5.35 2.36
CA LYS A 137 -7.02 6.14 1.78
C LYS A 137 -7.54 7.02 0.65
N ARG A 138 -8.19 6.46 -0.37
CA ARG A 138 -8.74 7.21 -1.52
C ARG A 138 -9.68 8.33 -1.08
N ARG A 139 -10.60 8.05 -0.16
CA ARG A 139 -11.52 9.06 0.40
C ARG A 139 -10.78 10.22 1.07
N ARG A 140 -9.71 9.96 1.82
CA ARG A 140 -8.89 11.01 2.44
C ARG A 140 -8.26 11.92 1.39
N HIS A 141 -7.66 11.35 0.35
CA HIS A 141 -7.01 12.12 -0.71
C HIS A 141 -8.01 12.90 -1.58
N ALA A 142 -9.23 12.39 -1.78
CA ALA A 142 -10.31 13.10 -2.48
C ALA A 142 -10.61 14.46 -1.80
N GLY A 143 -10.79 14.45 -0.48
CA GLY A 143 -10.94 15.68 0.32
C GLY A 143 -9.65 16.54 0.38
N GLU A 144 -8.47 15.95 0.16
CA GLU A 144 -7.21 16.68 0.02
C GLU A 144 -7.16 17.56 -1.22
N VAL A 145 -7.49 16.98 -2.37
CA VAL A 145 -7.48 17.65 -3.67
C VAL A 145 -8.37 18.90 -3.68
N VAL A 146 -9.56 18.82 -3.08
CA VAL A 146 -10.46 19.98 -2.93
C VAL A 146 -9.80 21.11 -2.13
N ASN A 147 -9.12 20.79 -1.03
CA ASN A 147 -8.47 21.81 -0.21
C ASN A 147 -7.22 22.39 -0.86
N MET A 148 -6.47 21.58 -1.63
CA MET A 148 -5.35 22.10 -2.44
C MET A 148 -5.86 23.21 -3.36
N ARG A 149 -6.98 22.97 -4.06
CA ARG A 149 -7.64 23.96 -4.91
C ARG A 149 -8.09 25.20 -4.14
N ASP A 150 -8.71 25.02 -2.97
CA ASP A 150 -9.15 26.15 -2.13
C ASP A 150 -7.99 26.97 -1.56
N ARG A 151 -6.87 26.33 -1.22
CA ARG A 151 -5.65 27.03 -0.78
C ARG A 151 -5.00 27.77 -1.94
N LEU A 152 -4.94 27.16 -3.11
CA LEU A 152 -4.43 27.79 -4.33
C LEU A 152 -5.26 29.03 -4.71
N ALA A 153 -6.59 28.93 -4.63
CA ALA A 153 -7.47 30.07 -4.88
C ALA A 153 -7.24 31.22 -3.91
N ARG A 154 -7.05 30.96 -2.62
CA ARG A 154 -6.67 32.00 -1.64
C ARG A 154 -5.29 32.60 -1.88
N LEU A 155 -4.39 31.85 -2.53
CA LEU A 155 -3.08 32.38 -2.90
C LEU A 155 -3.18 33.30 -4.12
N VAL A 156 -3.95 32.95 -5.16
CA VAL A 156 -3.88 33.67 -6.44
C VAL A 156 -5.02 34.66 -6.66
N LEU A 157 -6.22 34.38 -6.15
CA LEU A 157 -7.41 35.21 -6.38
C LEU A 157 -7.57 36.27 -5.30
N SER A 158 -8.23 37.37 -5.66
CA SER A 158 -8.75 38.32 -4.68
C SER A 158 -9.86 37.70 -3.82
N ALA A 159 -10.16 38.31 -2.68
CA ALA A 159 -11.20 37.84 -1.79
C ALA A 159 -12.60 37.82 -2.46
N LYS A 160 -12.87 38.82 -3.31
CA LYS A 160 -14.13 38.94 -4.06
C LYS A 160 -14.26 37.83 -5.09
N GLU A 161 -13.20 37.57 -5.85
CA GLU A 161 -13.16 36.49 -6.85
C GLU A 161 -13.29 35.11 -6.22
N ASP A 162 -12.56 34.81 -5.13
CA ASP A 162 -12.68 33.51 -4.46
C ASP A 162 -14.10 33.30 -3.89
N LYS A 163 -14.73 34.37 -3.39
CA LYS A 163 -16.13 34.32 -2.92
C LYS A 163 -17.09 34.02 -4.08
N GLN A 164 -16.95 34.72 -5.21
CA GLN A 164 -17.80 34.48 -6.40
C GLN A 164 -17.58 33.09 -7.00
N ARG A 165 -16.33 32.62 -7.07
CA ARG A 165 -15.97 31.26 -7.49
C ARG A 165 -16.70 30.21 -6.64
N LYS A 166 -16.65 30.32 -5.31
CA LYS A 166 -17.28 29.35 -4.40
C LYS A 166 -18.81 29.30 -4.50
N LEU A 167 -19.45 30.38 -4.94
CA LEU A 167 -20.90 30.42 -5.15
C LEU A 167 -21.31 29.70 -6.44
N GLN A 168 -20.47 29.76 -7.48
CA GLN A 168 -20.80 29.27 -8.82
C GLN A 168 -20.20 27.89 -9.11
N VAL A 169 -19.01 27.60 -8.59
CA VAL A 169 -18.29 26.34 -8.80
C VAL A 169 -18.47 25.45 -7.58
N ARG A 170 -19.26 24.39 -7.74
CA ARG A 170 -19.46 23.39 -6.69
C ARG A 170 -18.34 22.35 -6.71
N ASP A 171 -17.88 21.93 -5.53
CA ASP A 171 -17.05 20.75 -5.39
C ASP A 171 -17.85 19.50 -5.82
N PRO A 172 -17.21 18.47 -6.43
CA PRO A 172 -17.84 17.19 -6.72
C PRO A 172 -18.43 16.59 -5.44
N LYS A 173 -19.63 16.01 -5.54
CA LYS A 173 -20.41 15.62 -4.36
C LYS A 173 -19.66 14.61 -3.48
N ASP A 174 -19.09 13.59 -4.10
CA ASP A 174 -18.23 12.58 -3.48
C ASP A 174 -17.01 13.16 -2.74
N MET A 175 -16.33 14.15 -3.34
CA MET A 175 -15.18 14.82 -2.72
C MET A 175 -15.60 15.82 -1.63
N LYS A 176 -16.79 16.42 -1.76
CA LYS A 176 -17.36 17.34 -0.78
C LYS A 176 -17.76 16.60 0.49
N ASP A 177 -18.42 15.45 0.35
CA ASP A 177 -18.88 14.65 1.49
C ASP A 177 -17.68 14.15 2.31
N THR A 178 -16.56 13.82 1.66
CA THR A 178 -15.33 13.38 2.31
C THR A 178 -14.47 14.51 2.92
N LYS A 179 -14.69 15.77 2.49
CA LYS A 179 -13.96 16.95 3.02
C LYS A 179 -14.13 17.10 4.53
N HIS A 180 -15.28 16.74 5.08
CA HIS A 180 -15.60 16.88 6.50
C HIS A 180 -14.97 15.75 7.36
N ASP A 181 -14.89 14.53 6.83
CA ASP A 181 -14.28 13.37 7.52
C ASP A 181 -12.75 13.48 7.66
N ARG A 182 -12.16 14.35 6.85
CA ARG A 182 -10.72 14.60 6.70
C ARG A 182 -10.02 15.03 7.99
N ASN A 183 -10.71 15.78 8.86
CA ASN A 183 -10.07 16.41 10.02
C ASN A 183 -9.50 15.40 11.03
N ARG A 184 -9.93 14.13 10.97
CA ARG A 184 -9.53 13.10 11.92
C ARG A 184 -8.29 12.29 11.51
N PHE A 185 -7.93 12.25 10.21
CA PHE A 185 -6.93 11.30 9.69
C PHE A 185 -6.03 11.83 8.55
N ALA A 186 -6.11 13.11 8.22
CA ALA A 186 -5.37 13.69 7.12
C ALA A 186 -4.01 14.23 7.55
N HIS A 187 -3.05 13.33 7.66
CA HIS A 187 -1.66 13.68 7.77
C HIS A 187 -0.94 13.03 6.59
N GLU A 188 -0.28 13.87 5.80
CA GLU A 188 0.58 13.54 4.65
C GLU A 188 -0.12 13.47 3.28
N ILE A 189 0.55 14.06 2.30
CA ILE A 189 0.24 13.91 0.88
C ILE A 189 0.92 12.63 0.40
N ASP A 190 0.19 11.86 -0.40
CA ASP A 190 0.69 10.71 -1.13
C ASP A 190 0.52 11.04 -2.61
N LEU A 191 1.64 11.17 -3.33
CA LEU A 191 1.68 11.63 -4.71
C LEU A 191 0.75 10.79 -5.59
N ASP A 192 0.93 9.47 -5.62
CA ASP A 192 0.16 8.58 -6.49
C ASP A 192 -1.34 8.67 -6.23
N THR A 193 -1.74 8.49 -4.97
CA THR A 193 -3.18 8.51 -4.64
C THR A 193 -3.76 9.89 -4.90
N THR A 194 -3.01 10.97 -4.68
CA THR A 194 -3.49 12.32 -4.94
C THR A 194 -3.65 12.59 -6.43
N LEU A 195 -2.70 12.18 -7.26
CA LEU A 195 -2.78 12.30 -8.71
C LEU A 195 -3.94 11.46 -9.28
N GLU A 196 -4.16 10.24 -8.77
CA GLU A 196 -5.33 9.42 -9.12
C GLU A 196 -6.64 10.17 -8.83
N GLN A 197 -6.76 10.80 -7.66
CA GLN A 197 -7.96 11.55 -7.31
C GLN A 197 -8.11 12.83 -8.15
N MET A 198 -7.02 13.53 -8.47
CA MET A 198 -7.07 14.70 -9.36
C MET A 198 -7.53 14.33 -10.78
N ALA A 199 -7.07 13.19 -11.30
CA ALA A 199 -7.41 12.73 -12.65
C ALA A 199 -8.91 12.41 -12.84
N LEU A 200 -9.68 12.26 -11.77
CA LEU A 200 -11.13 12.03 -11.86
C LEU A 200 -11.88 13.29 -12.37
N TYR A 201 -11.32 14.49 -12.17
CA TYR A 201 -11.99 15.74 -12.52
C TYR A 201 -11.01 16.80 -13.05
N ASN A 202 -11.17 17.20 -14.32
CA ASN A 202 -10.31 18.18 -15.03
C ASN A 202 -10.12 19.53 -14.29
N GLN A 203 -11.04 19.89 -13.40
CA GLN A 203 -10.94 21.12 -12.60
C GLN A 203 -9.79 21.13 -11.58
N PHE A 204 -9.07 20.00 -11.41
CA PHE A 204 -7.93 19.88 -10.50
C PHE A 204 -6.57 19.81 -11.22
N ASP A 205 -6.53 19.81 -12.56
CA ASP A 205 -5.26 19.74 -13.31
C ASP A 205 -4.28 20.85 -12.93
N ILE A 206 -4.82 22.06 -12.67
CA ILE A 206 -4.00 23.19 -12.22
C ILE A 206 -3.30 22.92 -10.89
N CYS A 207 -3.90 22.11 -10.01
CA CYS A 207 -3.27 21.76 -8.74
C CYS A 207 -2.05 20.86 -8.95
N SER A 208 -2.02 19.98 -9.95
CA SER A 208 -0.81 19.23 -10.30
C SER A 208 0.34 20.20 -10.62
N ILE A 209 0.09 21.13 -11.55
CA ILE A 209 1.10 22.07 -12.04
C ILE A 209 1.63 22.96 -10.92
N THR A 210 0.77 23.41 -10.01
CA THR A 210 1.18 24.37 -8.98
C THR A 210 1.65 23.74 -7.69
N VAL A 211 0.98 22.68 -7.23
CA VAL A 211 1.23 22.08 -5.91
C VAL A 211 2.31 21.01 -6.01
N PHE A 212 2.26 20.19 -7.06
CA PHE A 212 3.31 19.21 -7.35
C PHE A 212 4.37 19.78 -8.29
N GLY A 213 4.18 21.00 -8.80
CA GLY A 213 5.18 21.72 -9.57
C GLY A 213 5.20 21.36 -11.06
N GLU A 214 4.39 20.41 -11.53
CA GLU A 214 4.43 19.92 -12.92
C GLU A 214 3.10 19.25 -13.36
N THR A 215 2.86 19.09 -14.66
CA THR A 215 1.66 18.40 -15.17
C THR A 215 1.63 16.92 -14.79
N GLN A 216 0.43 16.34 -14.65
CA GLN A 216 0.30 14.91 -14.30
C GLN A 216 1.02 13.99 -15.31
N ASN A 217 0.98 14.34 -16.59
CA ASN A 217 1.62 13.56 -17.65
C ASN A 217 3.14 13.62 -17.53
N ASN A 218 3.70 14.81 -17.33
CA ASN A 218 5.13 15.00 -17.16
C ASN A 218 5.64 14.32 -15.88
N ILE A 219 4.89 14.39 -14.76
CA ILE A 219 5.25 13.65 -13.53
C ILE A 219 5.29 12.14 -13.81
N LYS A 220 4.25 11.58 -14.45
CA LYS A 220 4.22 10.15 -14.81
C LYS A 220 5.35 9.75 -15.74
N GLU A 221 5.69 10.60 -16.69
CA GLU A 221 6.80 10.38 -17.61
C GLU A 221 8.14 10.37 -16.87
N LEU A 222 8.38 11.34 -15.99
CA LEU A 222 9.60 11.39 -15.17
C LEU A 222 9.71 10.21 -14.20
N LEU A 223 8.61 9.77 -13.58
CA LEU A 223 8.58 8.56 -12.74
C LEU A 223 8.91 7.30 -13.54
N THR A 224 8.46 7.22 -14.80
CA THR A 224 8.77 6.09 -15.68
C THR A 224 10.21 6.12 -16.18
N TRP A 225 10.77 7.32 -16.33
CA TRP A 225 12.15 7.56 -16.72
C TRP A 225 13.13 7.24 -15.59
N ASP A 226 12.86 7.68 -14.36
CA ASP A 226 13.67 7.43 -13.15
C ASP A 226 13.47 6.02 -12.57
N LYS A 227 13.67 4.98 -13.39
CA LYS A 227 13.40 3.57 -13.03
C LYS A 227 14.20 3.08 -11.84
N ASP A 228 15.43 3.55 -11.72
CA ASP A 228 16.37 3.16 -10.66
C ASP A 228 16.22 4.03 -9.41
N GLY A 229 15.41 5.10 -9.48
CA GLY A 229 15.16 6.02 -8.37
C GLY A 229 16.35 6.90 -7.99
N GLU A 230 17.39 6.96 -8.83
CA GLU A 230 18.61 7.75 -8.57
C GLU A 230 18.32 9.25 -8.51
N CYS A 231 17.30 9.72 -9.23
CA CYS A 231 16.93 11.14 -9.28
C CYS A 231 15.89 11.55 -8.23
N GLU A 232 15.42 10.59 -7.42
CA GLU A 232 14.41 10.77 -6.37
C GLU A 232 13.12 11.47 -6.83
N VAL A 233 12.69 11.22 -8.08
CA VAL A 233 11.53 11.89 -8.69
C VAL A 233 10.27 11.79 -7.83
N TYR A 234 9.96 10.59 -7.32
CA TYR A 234 8.80 10.40 -6.47
C TYR A 234 8.87 11.21 -5.18
N ASN A 235 9.99 11.12 -4.46
CA ASN A 235 10.15 11.74 -3.14
C ASN A 235 10.09 13.26 -3.26
N ILE A 236 10.82 13.85 -4.21
CA ILE A 236 10.88 15.30 -4.36
C ILE A 236 9.53 15.88 -4.77
N PHE A 237 8.83 15.28 -5.73
CA PHE A 237 7.49 15.74 -6.08
C PHE A 237 6.51 15.59 -4.91
N ASN A 238 6.57 14.48 -4.16
CA ASN A 238 5.70 14.27 -3.00
C ASN A 238 5.95 15.31 -1.90
N GLU A 239 7.22 15.56 -1.57
CA GLU A 239 7.66 16.55 -0.58
C GLU A 239 7.34 17.98 -1.01
N HIS A 240 7.55 18.32 -2.29
CA HIS A 240 7.12 19.59 -2.86
C HIS A 240 5.60 19.78 -2.72
N GLY A 241 4.83 18.74 -3.06
CA GLY A 241 3.39 18.69 -2.82
C GLY A 241 3.03 19.06 -1.39
N ALA A 242 3.70 18.42 -0.42
CA ALA A 242 3.51 18.71 1.01
C ALA A 242 3.85 20.16 1.37
N ALA A 243 5.01 20.66 0.92
CA ALA A 243 5.50 21.99 1.28
C ALA A 243 4.63 23.12 0.70
N TRP A 244 4.14 22.99 -0.55
CA TRP A 244 3.30 24.00 -1.20
C TRP A 244 1.86 23.95 -0.67
N HIS A 245 1.28 22.75 -0.54
CA HIS A 245 -0.07 22.60 0.01
C HIS A 245 -0.16 23.11 1.45
N HIS A 246 0.83 22.75 2.28
CA HIS A 246 0.85 23.17 3.67
C HIS A 246 1.49 24.54 3.90
N GLN A 247 2.04 25.16 2.85
CA GLN A 247 2.62 26.51 2.84
C GLN A 247 3.74 26.67 3.86
N PHE A 248 4.75 25.79 3.78
CA PHE A 248 5.96 25.87 4.61
C PHE A 248 7.27 25.99 3.82
N ALA A 249 7.23 26.07 2.48
CA ALA A 249 8.39 26.30 1.60
C ALA A 249 8.95 27.73 1.71
N ASN A 250 9.84 28.01 2.67
CA ASN A 250 10.53 29.30 2.78
C ASN A 250 11.89 29.29 2.08
N THR A 251 12.57 28.14 2.06
CA THR A 251 13.93 27.99 1.52
C THR A 251 14.01 26.94 0.42
N CYS A 252 13.08 25.98 0.36
CA CYS A 252 13.18 24.87 -0.59
C CYS A 252 12.73 25.17 -2.02
N ILE A 253 12.22 26.37 -2.32
CA ILE A 253 11.78 26.78 -3.68
C ILE A 253 12.92 26.72 -4.70
N GLU A 254 14.05 27.35 -4.40
CA GLU A 254 15.18 27.43 -5.32
C GLU A 254 15.82 26.05 -5.57
N PRO A 255 16.10 25.22 -4.54
CA PRO A 255 16.58 23.86 -4.74
C PRO A 255 15.64 22.99 -5.60
N PHE A 256 14.32 23.12 -5.44
CA PHE A 256 13.36 22.42 -6.29
C PHE A 256 13.50 22.82 -7.76
N ASN A 257 13.49 24.13 -8.04
CA ASN A 257 13.57 24.62 -9.41
C ASN A 257 14.91 24.25 -10.08
N LYS A 258 16.01 24.25 -9.31
CA LYS A 258 17.33 23.78 -9.75
C LYS A 258 17.32 22.29 -10.08
N TRP A 259 16.75 21.47 -9.21
CA TRP A 259 16.59 20.03 -9.42
C TRP A 259 15.73 19.72 -10.66
N LEU A 260 14.57 20.36 -10.78
CA LEU A 260 13.64 20.14 -11.89
C LEU A 260 14.29 20.48 -13.24
N SER A 261 15.02 21.60 -13.29
CA SER A 261 15.78 22.01 -14.49
C SER A 261 16.88 21.01 -14.84
N ALA A 262 17.60 20.48 -13.84
CA ALA A 262 18.67 19.51 -14.06
C ALA A 262 18.13 18.16 -14.57
N ILE A 263 16.97 17.71 -14.09
CA ILE A 263 16.32 16.48 -14.59
C ILE A 263 15.92 16.63 -16.05
N TYR A 264 15.28 17.75 -16.43
CA TYR A 264 14.90 17.94 -17.83
C TYR A 264 16.14 17.98 -18.75
N ALA A 265 17.21 18.67 -18.33
CA ALA A 265 18.47 18.68 -19.08
C ALA A 265 19.09 17.28 -19.22
N LEU A 266 19.07 16.45 -18.17
CA LEU A 266 19.58 15.08 -18.24
C LEU A 266 18.74 14.23 -19.19
N LYS A 267 17.42 14.27 -19.09
CA LYS A 267 16.50 13.53 -19.95
C LYS A 267 16.68 13.90 -21.43
N GLU A 268 16.86 15.19 -21.74
CA GLU A 268 17.16 15.66 -23.11
C GLU A 268 18.49 15.10 -23.63
N ILE A 269 19.54 15.11 -22.80
CA ILE A 269 20.86 14.58 -23.18
C ILE A 269 20.81 13.07 -23.40
N GLU A 270 20.13 12.32 -22.54
CA GLU A 270 19.97 10.87 -22.70
C GLU A 270 19.17 10.53 -23.96
N SER A 271 18.13 11.30 -24.26
CA SER A 271 17.36 11.15 -25.50
C SER A 271 18.23 11.40 -26.74
N ALA A 272 19.06 12.46 -26.72
CA ALA A 272 20.00 12.75 -27.80
C ALA A 272 21.09 11.67 -27.96
N MET A 273 21.56 11.08 -26.85
CA MET A 273 22.54 9.98 -26.89
C MET A 273 21.96 8.71 -27.53
N LEU A 274 20.67 8.44 -27.32
CA LEU A 274 19.98 7.31 -27.97
C LEU A 274 19.88 7.50 -29.49
N GLU A 275 19.66 8.74 -29.95
CA GLU A 275 19.61 9.07 -31.36
C GLU A 275 20.99 9.08 -32.03
N ASN A 276 22.01 9.54 -31.31
CA ASN A 276 23.38 9.62 -31.81
C ASN A 276 24.40 9.24 -30.73
N PRO A 277 24.76 7.96 -30.61
CA PRO A 277 25.70 7.49 -29.59
C PRO A 277 27.09 8.12 -29.76
N SER A 278 27.50 8.92 -28.77
CA SER A 278 28.81 9.57 -28.75
C SER A 278 29.36 9.63 -27.32
N SER A 279 30.67 9.37 -27.17
CA SER A 279 31.37 9.48 -25.87
C SER A 279 31.33 10.89 -25.29
N TYR A 280 31.07 11.91 -26.12
CA TYR A 280 30.82 13.28 -25.67
C TYR A 280 29.63 13.38 -24.72
N PHE A 281 28.59 12.56 -24.94
CA PHE A 281 27.39 12.56 -24.10
C PHE A 281 27.65 11.92 -22.74
N GLU A 282 28.54 10.93 -22.63
CA GLU A 282 28.84 10.25 -21.36
C GLU A 282 29.35 11.23 -20.30
N ALA A 283 30.33 12.07 -20.66
CA ALA A 283 30.87 13.08 -19.75
C ALA A 283 29.81 14.13 -19.34
N ARG A 284 28.92 14.51 -20.28
CA ARG A 284 27.81 15.44 -19.99
C ARG A 284 26.75 14.82 -19.09
N ILE A 285 26.38 13.56 -19.33
CA ILE A 285 25.45 12.79 -18.50
C ILE A 285 25.98 12.71 -17.08
N GLN A 286 27.25 12.32 -16.91
CA GLN A 286 27.85 12.22 -15.58
C GLN A 286 27.84 13.57 -14.85
N LYS A 287 28.23 14.65 -15.54
CA LYS A 287 28.17 16.00 -14.98
C LYS A 287 26.77 16.40 -14.54
N GLN A 288 25.74 16.05 -15.31
CA GLN A 288 24.34 16.33 -14.93
C GLN A 288 23.89 15.47 -13.76
N LYS A 289 24.24 14.17 -13.73
CA LYS A 289 23.96 13.30 -12.59
C LYS A 289 24.57 13.84 -11.29
N ASP A 290 25.80 14.35 -11.35
CA ASP A 290 26.44 14.97 -10.19
C ASP A 290 25.74 16.27 -9.78
N GLY A 291 25.33 17.10 -10.75
CA GLY A 291 24.51 18.29 -10.48
C GLY A 291 23.15 17.97 -9.83
N ILE A 292 22.50 16.89 -10.26
CA ILE A 292 21.24 16.39 -9.67
C ILE A 292 21.48 15.94 -8.22
N LYS A 293 22.54 15.17 -7.94
CA LYS A 293 22.87 14.75 -6.57
C LYS A 293 23.05 15.94 -5.63
N GLU A 294 23.75 16.98 -6.08
CA GLU A 294 23.90 18.21 -5.31
C GLU A 294 22.57 18.93 -5.07
N ALA A 295 21.72 19.02 -6.10
CA ALA A 295 20.39 19.61 -5.96
C ALA A 295 19.49 18.81 -5.00
N ILE A 296 19.56 17.47 -5.02
CA ILE A 296 18.84 16.59 -4.07
C ILE A 296 19.35 16.84 -2.63
N ARG A 297 20.66 16.99 -2.44
CA ARG A 297 21.26 17.28 -1.13
C ARG A 297 20.77 18.61 -0.58
N GLU A 298 20.83 19.68 -1.38
CA GLU A 298 20.31 21.01 -1.03
C GLU A 298 18.80 20.98 -0.76
N TRP A 299 18.03 20.25 -1.57
CA TRP A 299 16.59 20.07 -1.36
C TRP A 299 16.29 19.42 -0.02
N LYS A 300 16.94 18.30 0.32
CA LYS A 300 16.72 17.60 1.60
C LYS A 300 17.02 18.49 2.81
N GLU A 301 18.13 19.22 2.76
CA GLU A 301 18.51 20.14 3.85
C GLU A 301 17.47 21.26 4.05
N THR A 302 17.08 21.91 2.96
CA THR A 302 16.13 23.03 2.99
C THR A 302 14.72 22.56 3.33
N PHE A 303 14.26 21.45 2.76
CA PHE A 303 12.96 20.85 3.06
C PHE A 303 12.86 20.44 4.53
N MET A 304 13.87 19.77 5.10
CA MET A 304 13.85 19.40 6.52
C MET A 304 13.82 20.62 7.43
N THR A 305 14.58 21.66 7.09
CA THR A 305 14.56 22.94 7.81
C THR A 305 13.18 23.59 7.79
N ASP A 306 12.55 23.61 6.63
CA ASP A 306 11.22 24.18 6.42
C ASP A 306 10.11 23.33 7.08
N ASN A 307 10.18 22.01 6.97
CA ASN A 307 9.25 21.07 7.57
C ASN A 307 9.31 21.09 9.11
N SER A 308 10.48 21.35 9.71
CA SER A 308 10.59 21.56 11.17
C SER A 308 9.78 22.76 11.67
N LYS A 309 9.48 23.71 10.77
CA LYS A 309 8.66 24.90 11.03
C LYS A 309 7.21 24.71 10.58
N ARG A 310 6.83 23.51 10.13
CA ARG A 310 5.47 23.18 9.71
C ARG A 310 4.46 23.53 10.80
N GLY A 311 3.35 24.14 10.40
CA GLY A 311 2.32 24.66 11.30
C GLY A 311 2.48 26.15 11.66
N LYS A 312 3.70 26.70 11.57
CA LYS A 312 3.93 28.15 11.65
C LYS A 312 3.72 28.76 10.26
N ARG A 313 2.45 28.95 9.86
CA ARG A 313 2.13 29.60 8.58
C ARG A 313 2.68 31.03 8.57
N THR A 314 3.82 31.25 7.94
CA THR A 314 4.38 32.60 7.79
C THR A 314 3.72 33.27 6.60
N ARG A 315 3.33 34.54 6.76
CA ARG A 315 2.94 35.39 5.64
C ARG A 315 4.01 35.42 4.54
N LYS A 316 5.28 35.42 4.95
CA LYS A 316 6.46 35.34 4.09
C LYS A 316 6.45 34.12 3.17
N CYS A 317 6.14 32.91 3.64
CA CYS A 317 6.10 31.72 2.79
C CYS A 317 5.05 31.85 1.67
N ARG A 318 3.87 32.38 1.98
CA ARG A 318 2.82 32.62 0.97
C ARG A 318 3.26 33.63 -0.09
N GLU A 319 3.99 34.66 0.30
CA GLU A 319 4.56 35.65 -0.61
C GLU A 319 5.63 35.02 -1.52
N LEU A 320 6.50 34.16 -0.97
CA LEU A 320 7.52 33.44 -1.74
C LEU A 320 6.91 32.46 -2.75
N ILE A 321 5.91 31.66 -2.35
CA ILE A 321 5.19 30.76 -3.28
C ILE A 321 4.49 31.55 -4.38
N ARG A 322 3.86 32.69 -4.07
CA ARG A 322 3.25 33.56 -5.08
C ARG A 322 4.28 34.13 -6.05
N LYS A 323 5.47 34.46 -5.54
CA LYS A 323 6.58 34.94 -6.35
C LYS A 323 7.04 33.84 -7.31
N ASP A 324 7.26 32.61 -6.82
CA ASP A 324 7.60 31.45 -7.64
C ASP A 324 6.60 31.24 -8.80
N TYR A 325 5.29 31.29 -8.50
CA TYR A 325 4.26 31.20 -9.55
C TYR A 325 4.30 32.35 -10.56
N THR A 326 4.78 33.52 -10.16
CA THR A 326 4.94 34.68 -11.05
C THR A 326 6.17 34.49 -11.92
N ASP A 327 7.31 34.14 -11.31
CA ASP A 327 8.60 33.92 -11.98
C ASP A 327 8.51 32.79 -13.01
N ARG A 328 7.69 31.76 -12.74
CA ARG A 328 7.41 30.64 -13.67
C ARG A 328 6.29 30.92 -14.68
N GLY A 329 5.69 32.12 -14.70
CA GLY A 329 4.62 32.49 -15.61
C GLY A 329 3.30 31.72 -15.39
N LEU A 330 3.10 31.12 -14.21
CA LEU A 330 1.93 30.29 -13.90
C LEU A 330 0.74 31.11 -13.38
N LYS A 331 0.97 32.30 -12.82
CA LYS A 331 -0.06 33.08 -12.11
C LYS A 331 -1.36 33.28 -12.90
N ASP A 332 -1.25 33.69 -14.17
CA ASP A 332 -2.43 33.96 -15.01
C ASP A 332 -3.14 32.67 -15.42
N GLN A 333 -2.38 31.61 -15.71
CA GLN A 333 -2.93 30.28 -16.00
C GLN A 333 -3.72 29.75 -14.80
N ILE A 334 -3.20 29.94 -13.59
CA ILE A 334 -3.87 29.54 -12.35
C ILE A 334 -5.17 30.30 -12.18
N ARG A 335 -5.14 31.63 -12.34
CA ARG A 335 -6.33 32.47 -12.22
C ARG A 335 -7.39 32.07 -13.23
N ALA A 336 -7.02 31.90 -14.50
CA ALA A 336 -7.92 31.50 -15.57
C ALA A 336 -8.53 30.10 -15.32
N ALA A 337 -7.73 29.14 -14.86
CA ALA A 337 -8.21 27.80 -14.54
C ALA A 337 -9.20 27.80 -13.37
N LEU A 338 -8.91 28.55 -12.31
CA LEU A 338 -9.77 28.64 -11.12
C LEU A 338 -11.09 29.38 -11.37
N LEU A 339 -11.10 30.32 -12.33
CA LEU A 339 -12.27 31.11 -12.70
C LEU A 339 -13.02 30.56 -13.92
N ARG A 340 -12.61 29.40 -14.44
CA ARG A 340 -13.31 28.76 -15.56
C ARG A 340 -14.77 28.51 -15.19
N GLY A 341 -15.69 29.09 -15.96
CA GLY A 341 -17.14 28.98 -15.72
C GLY A 341 -17.66 29.88 -14.60
N VAL A 342 -16.86 30.83 -14.10
CA VAL A 342 -17.27 31.85 -13.11
C VAL A 342 -17.56 33.15 -13.83
N THR A 343 -18.77 33.69 -13.63
CA THR A 343 -19.09 35.05 -14.07
C THR A 343 -18.70 36.04 -12.97
N LEU A 344 -17.73 36.91 -13.25
CA LEU A 344 -17.33 37.96 -12.31
C LEU A 344 -18.29 39.15 -12.44
N VAL A 345 -18.96 39.50 -11.34
CA VAL A 345 -19.81 40.70 -11.29
C VAL A 345 -18.98 41.82 -10.66
N GLU A 346 -18.79 42.91 -11.40
CA GLU A 346 -18.21 44.14 -10.90
C GLU A 346 -19.20 44.84 -9.95
N GLY A 347 -19.21 44.42 -8.68
CA GLY A 347 -19.81 45.23 -7.62
C GLY A 347 -19.07 46.57 -7.48
N SER A 348 -19.80 47.67 -7.64
CA SER A 348 -19.41 49.08 -7.50
C SER A 348 -18.52 49.37 -6.29
N GLY A 349 -17.40 50.06 -6.50
CA GLY A 349 -16.85 51.11 -5.61
C GLY A 349 -16.41 50.79 -4.17
N GLU A 350 -16.65 49.62 -3.59
CA GLU A 350 -16.31 49.34 -2.18
C GLU A 350 -14.97 48.60 -1.97
N SER A 351 -14.19 48.40 -3.03
CA SER A 351 -13.00 47.52 -3.02
C SER A 351 -11.79 48.05 -2.25
N GLU A 352 -11.69 49.34 -1.98
CA GLU A 352 -10.53 49.89 -1.23
C GLU A 352 -10.70 49.73 0.29
N ASN A 353 -11.92 49.73 0.82
CA ASN A 353 -12.16 49.69 2.27
C ASN A 353 -12.03 48.28 2.91
N ILE A 354 -12.10 47.20 2.12
CA ILE A 354 -12.04 45.82 2.66
C ILE A 354 -10.59 45.34 2.83
N GLU A 355 -9.66 45.79 1.99
CA GLU A 355 -8.24 45.46 2.12
C GLU A 355 -7.60 46.17 3.32
N GLU A 356 -8.06 47.38 3.63
CA GLU A 356 -7.63 48.16 4.80
C GLU A 356 -8.24 47.61 6.10
N ASN A 357 -9.52 47.22 6.09
CA ASN A 357 -10.15 46.59 7.25
C ASN A 357 -9.58 45.20 7.59
N ARG A 358 -9.13 44.40 6.60
CA ARG A 358 -8.42 43.14 6.89
C ARG A 358 -7.03 43.35 7.48
N LYS A 359 -6.30 44.39 7.06
CA LYS A 359 -5.04 44.76 7.71
C LYS A 359 -5.28 45.16 9.17
N ASN A 360 -6.38 45.86 9.47
CA ASN A 360 -6.72 46.28 10.83
C ASN A 360 -7.25 45.15 11.72
N GLU A 361 -8.09 44.24 11.21
CA GLU A 361 -8.55 43.06 11.97
C GLU A 361 -7.44 42.02 12.20
N GLU A 362 -6.52 41.83 11.24
CA GLU A 362 -5.34 40.97 11.43
C GLU A 362 -4.30 41.60 12.38
N SER A 363 -4.29 42.92 12.53
CA SER A 363 -3.42 43.62 13.49
C SER A 363 -3.95 43.50 14.92
N LYS A 364 -5.27 43.65 15.14
CA LYS A 364 -5.90 43.47 16.47
C LYS A 364 -5.71 42.05 17.02
N ASN A 365 -5.85 41.02 16.19
CA ASN A 365 -5.63 39.63 16.62
C ASN A 365 -4.16 39.33 16.99
N ASN A 366 -3.19 40.08 16.44
CA ASN A 366 -1.77 39.96 16.77
C ASN A 366 -1.39 40.70 18.07
N GLU A 367 -2.11 41.75 18.44
CA GLU A 367 -1.96 42.43 19.73
C GLU A 367 -2.54 41.58 20.87
N GLU A 368 -3.74 41.04 20.71
CA GLU A 368 -4.41 40.20 21.72
C GLU A 368 -3.63 38.90 22.02
N SER A 369 -2.89 38.37 21.05
CA SER A 369 -2.05 37.18 21.23
C SER A 369 -0.68 37.49 21.86
N LYS A 370 -0.14 38.70 21.67
CA LYS A 370 1.05 39.17 22.40
C LYS A 370 0.73 39.50 23.85
N GLU A 371 -0.40 40.15 24.11
CA GLU A 371 -0.84 40.51 25.46
C GLU A 371 -1.12 39.26 26.32
N ASN A 372 -1.71 38.21 25.72
CA ASN A 372 -1.90 36.92 26.37
C ASN A 372 -0.60 36.13 26.62
N GLN A 373 0.45 36.33 25.81
CA GLN A 373 1.78 35.73 26.08
C GLN A 373 2.53 36.47 27.18
N GLU A 374 2.48 37.81 27.22
CA GLU A 374 3.10 38.59 28.29
C GLU A 374 2.40 38.41 29.65
N GLY A 375 1.07 38.30 29.68
CA GLY A 375 0.31 38.01 30.89
C GLY A 375 0.66 36.64 31.50
N ARG A 376 0.96 35.64 30.66
CA ARG A 376 1.32 34.29 31.10
C ARG A 376 2.75 34.22 31.64
N SER A 377 3.71 34.91 31.01
CA SER A 377 5.10 34.98 31.50
C SER A 377 5.23 35.76 32.82
N LYS A 378 4.39 36.78 33.07
CA LYS A 378 4.39 37.51 34.35
C LYS A 378 3.78 36.70 35.50
N LYS A 379 2.86 35.77 35.23
CA LYS A 379 2.25 34.91 36.25
C LYS A 379 3.23 33.83 36.76
N THR A 380 4.00 33.21 35.87
CA THR A 380 5.04 32.22 36.25
C THR A 380 6.21 32.80 37.05
N LYS A 381 6.52 34.09 36.92
CA LYS A 381 7.59 34.73 37.72
C LYS A 381 7.16 35.14 39.13
N LYS A 382 5.87 35.06 39.46
CA LYS A 382 5.35 35.44 40.77
C LYS A 382 5.16 34.25 41.72
N ASP A 383 5.24 33.02 41.19
CA ASP A 383 5.07 31.77 41.93
C ASP A 383 6.42 31.08 42.25
N GLU A 384 7.56 31.70 41.92
CA GLU A 384 8.93 31.23 42.24
C GLU A 384 9.72 32.22 43.13
N GLY A 385 9.03 33.12 43.84
CA GLY A 385 9.63 34.11 44.75
C GLY A 385 9.31 33.86 46.21
#